data_AF-A0AAY4CVK1-F1
#
_entry.id   AF-A0AAY4CVK1-F1
#
_cell.length_a   1.000
_cell.length_b   1.000
_cell.length_c   1.000
_cell.angle_alpha   90.00
_cell.angle_beta   90.00
_cell.angle_gamma   90.00
#
_symmetry.space_group_name_H-M   'P 1'
#
loop_
_entity.id
_entity.type
_entity.pdbx_description
1 polymer ?
#
loop_
_entity_poly.entity_id
_entity_poly.type
_entity_poly.pdbx_seq_one_letter_code
_entity_poly.pdbx_strand_id
1 'polypeptide(L)'
;ARRLLYSSTLCRPHWPAPPCSDWLVDRRHCALKWQDAVKDIREKINSAIQDMPENAEIRQLLSGSQIHYFTCLRIIEILKKTEASSKNIFGRYSSQRMKDWQEIVSLYEKDSAYLAEVASMLVRGVTYEGPALRRQVAKSQQLQQELSRRELDCQSSAGDMRERFYAACRQYGIKGDNVARELQALVKDLPNVLEEVGREVAALDEPIQLYAAFAQFVSDWDEPVLPMLRFVQQKRNATVYEWRTGSVPAVIERPLMEEAPPDAVTEETIDWGDLGGGTDVEVNFGIAAEDGVDWGISLESEVEEVGVEPVDIEVLDMGTDCPQGVARGQDALTLLENSQTRGQFLDELMELELFLSQRASEMSGEVDVVSMSQFQLAPSIVQAQSVPRVQCMLGDVRRLLDRLTSVRMQHLFMIQASPRYVERVSELLRQKLKQADILLLKREDLGHKRQEALEDQARLEPRIDRLTTHVQQLQRLVTHTRYTHAHTTHTLEPRIDRLTTHVQQLQRLVTHTLHTHYTHTTHTLHTRAHYTLHTHWSLVSTA
;
A
#
# COMPACT_ATOMS: atom_id res chain seq x y z
N ALA A 1 32.67 -35.42 -11.40
CA ALA A 1 34.03 -35.55 -10.85
C ALA A 1 35.03 -34.86 -11.76
N ARG A 2 35.91 -34.02 -11.18
CA ARG A 2 37.11 -33.36 -11.75
C ARG A 2 36.92 -32.20 -12.74
N ARG A 3 36.67 -31.00 -12.20
CA ARG A 3 37.62 -29.86 -12.13
C ARG A 3 36.87 -28.63 -11.58
N LEU A 4 36.54 -28.72 -10.30
CA LEU A 4 36.48 -27.55 -9.41
C LEU A 4 37.92 -27.31 -8.92
N LEU A 5 38.24 -26.05 -8.62
CA LEU A 5 39.55 -25.51 -8.20
C LEU A 5 40.43 -25.06 -9.37
N TYR A 6 40.34 -23.77 -9.73
CA TYR A 6 41.49 -22.88 -9.82
C TYR A 6 41.02 -21.42 -9.91
N SER A 7 41.55 -20.58 -9.01
CA SER A 7 41.62 -19.12 -9.10
C SER A 7 40.33 -18.30 -8.92
N SER A 8 39.84 -18.30 -7.69
CA SER A 8 39.52 -17.05 -6.99
C SER A 8 40.79 -16.21 -6.82
N THR A 9 41.19 -15.48 -7.87
CA THR A 9 42.16 -14.36 -7.86
C THR A 9 42.46 -13.96 -9.31
N LEU A 10 41.61 -13.14 -9.93
CA LEU A 10 42.00 -12.41 -11.14
C LEU A 10 41.63 -10.94 -10.94
N CYS A 11 42.56 -10.29 -10.26
CA CYS A 11 42.96 -8.90 -10.42
C CYS A 11 41.83 -7.87 -10.57
N ARG A 12 41.67 -7.05 -9.52
CA ARG A 12 41.52 -5.60 -9.71
C ARG A 12 42.39 -5.20 -10.93
N PRO A 13 41.84 -4.63 -12.01
CA PRO A 13 42.68 -3.94 -12.95
C PRO A 13 43.09 -2.65 -12.25
N HIS A 14 44.18 -2.74 -11.51
CA HIS A 14 44.89 -1.60 -10.95
C HIS A 14 45.68 -0.96 -12.09
N TRP A 15 44.97 -0.40 -13.09
CA TRP A 15 45.56 0.49 -14.07
C TRP A 15 44.73 1.76 -14.08
N PRO A 16 45.20 2.85 -13.44
CA PRO A 16 44.74 4.17 -13.82
C PRO A 16 45.30 4.36 -15.23
N ALA A 17 44.52 4.07 -16.26
CA ALA A 17 44.83 4.67 -17.56
C ALA A 17 44.79 6.18 -17.28
N PRO A 18 45.91 6.92 -17.46
CA PRO A 18 45.86 8.36 -17.29
C PRO A 18 44.70 8.89 -18.14
N PRO A 19 43.97 9.93 -17.71
CA PRO A 19 43.05 10.66 -18.58
C PRO A 19 43.69 10.76 -19.97
N CYS A 20 42.97 10.46 -21.04
CA CYS A 20 43.61 10.30 -22.35
C CYS A 20 44.46 11.52 -22.76
N SER A 21 44.13 12.71 -22.23
CA SER A 21 44.96 13.92 -22.23
C SER A 21 46.31 13.77 -21.52
N ASP A 22 46.34 13.19 -20.34
CA ASP A 22 47.52 13.01 -19.49
C ASP A 22 48.46 11.98 -20.11
N TRP A 23 47.90 10.94 -20.73
CA TRP A 23 48.68 9.99 -21.53
C TRP A 23 49.29 10.63 -22.78
N LEU A 24 48.57 11.55 -23.45
CA LEU A 24 49.06 12.30 -24.61
C LEU A 24 50.19 13.25 -24.19
N VAL A 25 50.09 13.84 -23.00
CA VAL A 25 51.10 14.70 -22.39
C VAL A 25 52.34 13.91 -21.96
N ASP A 26 52.17 12.78 -21.28
CA ASP A 26 53.24 11.91 -20.79
C ASP A 26 54.14 11.39 -21.92
N ARG A 27 53.55 11.11 -23.09
CA ARG A 27 54.28 10.67 -24.28
C ARG A 27 54.74 11.82 -25.18
N ARG A 28 54.59 13.07 -24.73
CA ARG A 28 55.01 14.31 -25.42
C ARG A 28 54.33 14.52 -26.78
N HIS A 29 53.09 14.07 -26.92
CA HIS A 29 52.27 14.34 -28.11
C HIS A 29 51.56 15.68 -28.02
N CYS A 30 51.34 16.16 -26.81
CA CYS A 30 50.84 17.50 -26.53
C CYS A 30 51.70 18.16 -25.44
N ALA A 31 51.74 19.49 -25.41
CA ALA A 31 52.43 20.23 -24.35
C ALA A 31 51.76 19.99 -22.98
N LEU A 32 52.57 19.97 -21.92
CA LEU A 32 52.10 19.83 -20.52
C LEU A 32 51.05 20.88 -20.14
N LYS A 33 51.15 22.08 -20.71
CA LYS A 33 50.24 23.22 -20.49
C LYS A 33 49.28 23.46 -21.67
N TRP A 34 48.79 22.40 -22.31
CA TRP A 34 47.83 22.52 -23.43
C TRP A 34 46.54 23.25 -23.02
N GLN A 35 46.15 23.19 -21.74
CA GLN A 35 44.97 23.88 -21.21
C GLN A 35 45.09 25.40 -21.29
N ASP A 36 46.27 25.94 -21.01
CA ASP A 36 46.56 27.38 -21.13
C ASP A 36 46.48 27.80 -22.61
N ALA A 37 47.06 27.00 -23.51
CA ALA A 37 46.98 27.24 -24.95
C ALA A 37 45.51 27.21 -25.46
N VAL A 38 44.70 26.26 -25.00
CA VAL A 38 43.27 26.20 -25.37
C VAL A 38 42.50 27.39 -24.80
N LYS A 39 42.85 27.89 -23.62
CA LYS A 39 42.25 29.11 -23.06
C LYS A 39 42.53 30.33 -23.95
N ASP A 40 43.79 30.53 -24.34
CA ASP A 40 44.19 31.63 -25.24
C ASP A 40 43.48 31.52 -26.60
N ILE A 41 43.35 30.30 -27.11
CA ILE A 41 42.63 30.04 -28.37
C ILE A 41 41.14 30.39 -28.25
N ARG A 42 40.50 30.07 -27.12
CA ARG A 42 39.09 30.42 -26.86
C ARG A 42 38.87 31.92 -26.79
N GLU A 43 39.79 32.67 -26.19
CA GLU A 43 39.73 34.13 -26.16
C GLU A 43 39.80 34.72 -27.57
N LYS A 44 40.66 34.16 -28.44
CA LYS A 44 40.72 34.53 -29.86
C LYS A 44 39.47 34.12 -30.63
N ILE A 45 38.90 32.94 -30.38
CA ILE A 45 37.62 32.51 -30.97
C ILE A 45 36.51 33.49 -30.60
N ASN A 46 36.39 33.87 -29.33
CA ASN A 46 35.37 34.84 -28.88
C ASN A 46 35.50 36.19 -29.58
N SER A 47 36.73 36.63 -29.85
CA SER A 47 36.99 37.87 -30.60
C SER A 47 36.62 37.71 -32.08
N ALA A 48 36.99 36.58 -32.69
CA ALA A 48 36.73 36.29 -34.10
C ALA A 48 35.25 36.00 -34.42
N ILE A 49 34.44 35.59 -33.43
CA ILE A 49 32.98 35.39 -33.57
C ILE A 49 32.25 36.72 -33.79
N GLN A 50 32.77 37.82 -33.26
CA GLN A 50 32.14 39.14 -33.39
C GLN A 50 32.15 39.63 -34.84
N ASP A 51 33.13 39.20 -35.65
CA ASP A 51 33.24 39.50 -37.07
C ASP A 51 32.85 38.28 -37.93
N MET A 52 31.58 37.86 -37.87
CA MET A 52 31.05 36.73 -38.65
C MET A 52 30.08 37.17 -39.76
N PRO A 53 30.15 36.58 -40.98
CA PRO A 53 29.21 36.89 -42.04
C PRO A 53 27.84 36.29 -41.74
N GLU A 54 26.78 36.89 -42.31
CA GLU A 54 25.44 36.35 -42.24
C GLU A 54 25.30 35.09 -43.09
N ASN A 55 25.68 33.95 -42.50
CA ASN A 55 25.52 32.63 -43.10
C ASN A 55 24.80 31.70 -42.13
N ALA A 56 23.71 31.08 -42.58
CA ALA A 56 22.90 30.17 -41.78
C ALA A 56 23.70 28.96 -41.25
N GLU A 57 24.63 28.41 -42.04
CA GLU A 57 25.48 27.30 -41.63
C GLU A 57 26.48 27.72 -40.54
N ILE A 58 27.05 28.93 -40.64
CA ILE A 58 27.96 29.46 -39.63
C ILE A 58 27.20 29.74 -38.33
N ARG A 59 26.02 30.34 -38.40
CA ARG A 59 25.15 30.55 -37.22
C ARG A 59 24.81 29.22 -36.53
N GLN A 60 24.53 28.18 -37.30
CA GLN A 60 24.25 26.84 -36.75
C GLN A 60 25.49 26.24 -36.07
N LEU A 61 26.67 26.33 -36.69
CA LEU A 61 27.92 25.82 -36.11
C LEU A 61 28.34 26.56 -34.84
N LEU A 62 28.04 27.86 -34.75
CA LEU A 62 28.31 28.69 -33.58
C LEU A 62 27.26 28.55 -32.47
N SER A 63 26.07 28.01 -32.78
CA SER A 63 25.01 27.75 -31.79
C SER A 63 25.25 26.50 -30.92
N GLY A 64 26.27 25.70 -31.24
CA GLY A 64 26.64 24.49 -30.49
C GLY A 64 27.34 24.78 -29.16
N SER A 65 27.32 23.82 -28.23
CA SER A 65 27.77 24.01 -26.84
C SER A 65 29.28 24.13 -26.61
N GLN A 66 30.12 23.95 -27.65
CA GLN A 66 31.56 24.22 -27.56
C GLN A 66 32.20 24.30 -28.96
N ILE A 67 32.80 25.43 -29.32
CA ILE A 67 33.57 25.58 -30.56
C ILE A 67 34.96 24.98 -30.35
N HIS A 68 35.31 24.00 -31.17
CA HIS A 68 36.59 23.29 -31.12
C HIS A 68 37.26 23.30 -32.51
N TYR A 69 38.50 22.82 -32.60
CA TYR A 69 39.30 22.76 -33.83
C TYR A 69 38.54 22.38 -35.12
N PHE A 70 37.75 21.29 -35.11
CA PHE A 70 37.02 20.84 -36.30
C PHE A 70 35.91 21.81 -36.74
N THR A 71 35.33 22.55 -35.80
CA THR A 71 34.37 23.62 -36.07
C THR A 71 35.09 24.78 -36.75
N CYS A 72 36.27 25.15 -36.26
CA CYS A 72 37.11 26.19 -36.87
C CYS A 72 37.52 25.80 -38.31
N LEU A 73 37.89 24.54 -38.56
CA LEU A 73 38.17 24.06 -39.92
C LEU A 73 36.96 24.18 -40.85
N ARG A 74 35.76 23.83 -40.36
CA ARG A 74 34.53 23.94 -41.15
C ARG A 74 34.17 25.40 -41.43
N ILE A 75 34.36 26.29 -40.45
CA ILE A 75 34.17 27.74 -40.63
C ILE A 75 35.12 28.25 -41.72
N ILE A 76 36.40 27.90 -41.68
CA ILE A 76 37.36 28.26 -42.74
C ILE A 76 36.93 27.72 -44.11
N GLU A 77 36.41 26.48 -44.19
CA GLU A 77 35.92 25.92 -45.46
C GLU A 77 34.75 26.73 -46.04
N ILE A 78 33.82 27.17 -45.19
CA ILE A 78 32.70 28.02 -45.59
C ILE A 78 33.19 29.41 -46.01
N LEU A 79 34.14 29.98 -45.26
CA LEU A 79 34.76 31.26 -45.60
C LEU A 79 35.52 31.20 -46.92
N LYS A 80 36.19 30.08 -47.24
CA LYS A 80 36.87 29.87 -48.53
C LYS A 80 35.90 29.88 -49.71
N LYS A 81 34.68 29.39 -49.53
CA LYS A 81 33.62 29.37 -50.55
C LYS A 81 32.95 30.74 -50.70
N THR A 82 32.74 31.44 -49.59
CA THR A 82 32.02 32.73 -49.55
C THR A 82 32.91 33.93 -49.87
N GLU A 83 34.21 33.86 -49.57
CA GLU A 83 35.19 34.95 -49.80
C GLU A 83 36.21 34.61 -50.91
N ALA A 84 35.83 33.79 -51.89
CA ALA A 84 36.73 33.27 -52.94
C ALA A 84 37.43 34.37 -53.77
N SER A 85 36.88 35.58 -53.84
CA SER A 85 37.39 36.74 -54.57
C SER A 85 38.43 37.58 -53.80
N SER A 86 38.66 37.34 -52.51
CA SER A 86 39.53 38.15 -51.64
C SER A 86 41.00 37.71 -51.64
N LYS A 87 41.51 37.15 -52.74
CA LYS A 87 42.92 36.71 -52.81
C LYS A 87 43.82 37.81 -53.36
N ASN A 88 44.94 38.04 -52.70
CA ASN A 88 45.99 38.92 -53.19
C ASN A 88 46.75 38.30 -54.38
N ILE A 89 47.61 39.09 -55.04
CA ILE A 89 48.39 38.70 -56.23
C ILE A 89 49.28 37.45 -55.98
N PHE A 90 49.55 37.11 -54.71
CA PHE A 90 50.30 35.92 -54.30
C PHE A 90 49.40 34.74 -53.86
N GLY A 91 48.10 34.81 -54.13
CA GLY A 91 47.13 33.74 -53.84
C GLY A 91 46.72 33.61 -52.37
N ARG A 92 47.13 34.54 -51.49
CA ARG A 92 46.75 34.55 -50.06
C ARG A 92 45.49 35.38 -49.84
N TYR A 93 44.61 34.93 -48.95
CA TYR A 93 43.40 35.67 -48.59
C TYR A 93 43.75 36.98 -47.85
N SER A 94 43.11 38.08 -48.21
CA SER A 94 43.39 39.41 -47.66
C SER A 94 42.45 39.82 -46.52
N SER A 95 41.28 39.17 -46.38
CA SER A 95 40.28 39.49 -45.35
C SER A 95 40.80 39.23 -43.93
N GLN A 96 40.49 40.15 -43.01
CA GLN A 96 40.92 40.06 -41.61
C GLN A 96 40.32 38.82 -40.94
N ARG A 97 39.01 38.61 -41.09
CA ARG A 97 38.30 37.40 -40.67
C ARG A 97 39.01 36.11 -41.08
N MET A 98 39.35 35.93 -42.36
CA MET A 98 40.02 34.72 -42.81
C MET A 98 41.39 34.54 -42.14
N LYS A 99 42.13 35.64 -41.92
CA LYS A 99 43.42 35.60 -41.21
C LYS A 99 43.23 35.20 -39.74
N ASP A 100 42.23 35.74 -39.06
CA ASP A 100 41.95 35.45 -37.65
C ASP A 100 41.59 33.96 -37.45
N TRP A 101 40.74 33.40 -38.31
CA TRP A 101 40.39 31.97 -38.24
C TRP A 101 41.55 31.05 -38.64
N GLN A 102 42.38 31.45 -39.61
CA GLN A 102 43.61 30.73 -39.94
C GLN A 102 44.62 30.76 -38.80
N GLU A 103 44.74 31.89 -38.09
CA GLU A 103 45.59 32.01 -36.91
C GLU A 103 45.08 31.09 -35.78
N ILE A 104 43.78 31.10 -35.48
CA ILE A 104 43.14 30.20 -34.51
C ILE A 104 43.46 28.73 -34.82
N VAL A 105 43.34 28.31 -36.07
CA VAL A 105 43.68 26.94 -36.49
C VAL A 105 45.18 26.66 -36.32
N SER A 106 46.06 27.60 -36.67
CA SER A 106 47.50 27.43 -36.47
C SER A 106 47.91 27.28 -35.00
N LEU A 107 47.21 27.97 -34.10
CA LEU A 107 47.42 27.86 -32.65
C LEU A 107 46.93 26.52 -32.11
N TYR A 108 45.83 26.00 -32.65
CA TYR A 108 45.35 24.65 -32.33
C TYR A 108 46.33 23.56 -32.79
N GLU A 109 46.92 23.72 -33.97
CA GLU A 109 47.89 22.79 -34.55
C GLU A 109 49.25 22.84 -33.83
N LYS A 110 49.62 24.00 -33.29
CA LYS A 110 50.81 24.17 -32.47
C LYS A 110 50.73 23.24 -31.25
N ASP A 111 51.77 22.43 -31.08
CA ASP A 111 51.89 21.42 -30.03
C ASP A 111 50.68 20.46 -29.94
N SER A 112 49.95 20.29 -31.06
CA SER A 112 48.77 19.42 -31.19
C SER A 112 47.69 19.64 -30.10
N ALA A 113 47.47 20.90 -29.68
CA ALA A 113 46.51 21.25 -28.65
C ALA A 113 45.07 20.78 -28.98
N TYR A 114 44.70 20.75 -30.27
CA TYR A 114 43.40 20.24 -30.73
C TYR A 114 43.14 18.78 -30.30
N LEU A 115 44.18 17.94 -30.32
CA LEU A 115 44.06 16.52 -30.02
C LEU A 115 43.78 16.31 -28.54
N ALA A 116 44.45 17.08 -27.68
CA ALA A 116 44.23 17.06 -26.23
C ALA A 116 42.83 17.56 -25.87
N GLU A 117 42.34 18.65 -26.49
CA GLU A 117 40.99 19.16 -26.23
C GLU A 117 39.90 18.15 -26.63
N VAL A 118 39.99 17.59 -27.84
CA VAL A 118 38.99 16.61 -28.32
C VAL A 118 39.06 15.30 -27.54
N ALA A 119 40.26 14.82 -27.20
CA ALA A 119 40.41 13.64 -26.34
C ALA A 119 39.82 13.87 -24.95
N SER A 120 40.03 15.06 -24.37
CA SER A 120 39.45 15.45 -23.09
C SER A 120 37.92 15.48 -23.15
N MET A 121 37.33 16.06 -24.20
CA MET A 121 35.88 16.09 -24.42
C MET A 121 35.28 14.70 -24.55
N LEU A 122 35.91 13.81 -25.33
CA LEU A 122 35.49 12.42 -25.51
C LEU A 122 35.53 11.63 -24.19
N VAL A 123 36.63 11.74 -23.45
CA VAL A 123 36.79 11.09 -22.13
C VAL A 123 35.74 11.62 -21.15
N ARG A 124 35.51 12.94 -21.12
CA ARG A 124 34.51 13.54 -20.23
C ARG A 124 33.10 13.02 -20.53
N GLY A 125 32.73 12.99 -21.81
CA GLY A 125 31.43 12.50 -22.27
C GLY A 125 31.20 11.01 -21.97
N VAL A 126 32.20 10.16 -22.23
CA VAL A 126 32.08 8.70 -22.10
C VAL A 126 32.23 8.24 -20.64
N THR A 127 33.17 8.81 -19.89
CA THR A 127 33.56 8.32 -18.56
C THR A 127 32.74 8.95 -17.44
N TYR A 128 32.32 10.21 -17.59
CA TYR A 128 31.68 10.95 -16.49
C TYR A 128 30.24 11.36 -16.83
N GLU A 129 30.03 12.16 -17.88
CA GLU A 129 28.71 12.75 -18.18
C GLU A 129 27.67 11.70 -18.58
N GLY A 130 27.99 10.81 -19.51
CA GLY A 130 27.08 9.76 -19.97
C GLY A 130 26.66 8.81 -18.85
N PRO A 131 27.60 8.25 -18.07
CA PRO A 131 27.27 7.42 -16.91
C PRO A 131 26.54 8.18 -15.80
N ALA A 132 26.80 9.47 -15.58
CA ALA A 132 26.07 10.27 -14.60
C ALA A 132 24.60 10.46 -15.00
N LEU A 133 24.33 10.86 -16.25
CA LEU A 133 22.97 11.01 -16.76
C LEU A 133 22.20 9.68 -16.76
N ARG A 134 22.84 8.58 -17.20
CA ARG A 134 22.23 7.24 -17.15
C ARG A 134 21.90 6.79 -15.73
N ARG A 135 22.76 7.09 -14.75
CA ARG A 135 22.47 6.81 -13.32
C ARG A 135 21.29 7.63 -12.83
N GLN A 136 21.15 8.88 -13.27
CA GLN A 136 20.01 9.72 -12.89
C GLN A 136 18.70 9.18 -13.47
N VAL A 137 18.69 8.77 -14.74
CA VAL A 137 17.52 8.09 -15.36
C VAL A 137 17.17 6.80 -14.62
N ALA A 138 18.15 5.96 -14.31
CA ALA A 138 17.92 4.72 -13.57
C ALA A 138 17.31 4.97 -12.17
N LYS A 139 17.74 6.02 -11.47
CA LYS A 139 17.15 6.44 -10.19
C LYS A 139 15.70 6.88 -10.36
N SER A 140 15.39 7.70 -11.37
CA SER A 140 14.01 8.12 -11.66
C SER A 140 13.12 6.92 -12.00
N GLN A 141 13.61 5.95 -12.77
CA GLN A 141 12.88 4.71 -13.08
C GLN A 141 12.63 3.84 -11.85
N GLN A 142 13.64 3.67 -10.99
CA GLN A 142 13.50 2.92 -9.73
C GLN A 142 12.47 3.60 -8.81
N LEU A 143 12.52 4.93 -8.70
CA LEU A 143 11.57 5.71 -7.92
C LEU A 143 10.14 5.54 -8.46
N GLN A 144 9.94 5.59 -9.79
CA GLN A 144 8.63 5.34 -10.40
C GLN A 144 8.10 3.94 -10.07
N GLN A 145 8.95 2.91 -10.12
CA GLN A 145 8.54 1.55 -9.79
C GLN A 145 8.14 1.41 -8.31
N GLU A 146 8.93 1.99 -7.41
CA GLU A 146 8.65 2.00 -5.97
C GLU A 146 7.34 2.74 -5.65
N LEU A 147 7.12 3.91 -6.25
CA LEU A 147 5.89 4.69 -6.10
C LEU A 147 4.69 3.93 -6.66
N SER A 148 4.81 3.29 -7.83
CA SER A 148 3.72 2.48 -8.41
C SER A 148 3.34 1.29 -7.53
N ARG A 149 4.32 0.65 -6.88
CA ARG A 149 4.05 -0.42 -5.91
C ARG A 149 3.31 0.14 -4.70
N ARG A 150 3.78 1.26 -4.14
CA ARG A 150 3.12 1.92 -2.99
C ARG A 150 1.70 2.40 -3.30
N GLU A 151 1.44 2.87 -4.53
CA GLU A 151 0.07 3.21 -4.99
C GLU A 151 -0.85 1.99 -4.95
N LEU A 152 -0.38 0.83 -5.45
CA LEU A 152 -1.12 -0.43 -5.41
C LEU A 152 -1.36 -0.91 -3.97
N ASP A 153 -0.35 -0.81 -3.11
CA ASP A 153 -0.47 -1.16 -1.69
C ASP A 153 -1.52 -0.28 -1.00
N CYS A 154 -1.48 1.05 -1.21
CA CYS A 154 -2.49 1.97 -0.67
C CYS A 154 -3.89 1.65 -1.20
N GLN A 155 -4.01 1.30 -2.49
CA GLN A 155 -5.28 0.92 -3.10
C GLN A 155 -5.85 -0.37 -2.50
N SER A 156 -5.01 -1.39 -2.30
CA SER A 156 -5.41 -2.65 -1.68
C SER A 156 -5.84 -2.40 -0.24
N SER A 157 -5.02 -1.70 0.56
CA SER A 157 -5.36 -1.39 1.95
C SER A 157 -6.63 -0.55 2.08
N ALA A 158 -6.87 0.42 1.18
CA ALA A 158 -8.14 1.15 1.17
C ALA A 158 -9.34 0.24 0.87
N GLY A 159 -9.16 -0.74 -0.03
CA GLY A 159 -10.14 -1.80 -0.30
C GLY A 159 -10.43 -2.65 0.94
N ASP A 160 -9.39 -3.12 1.62
CA ASP A 160 -9.50 -3.95 2.83
C ASP A 160 -10.25 -3.21 3.95
N MET A 161 -9.96 -1.91 4.13
CA MET A 161 -10.65 -1.08 5.14
C MET A 161 -12.13 -0.89 4.82
N ARG A 162 -12.49 -0.71 3.55
CA ARG A 162 -13.90 -0.67 3.11
C ARG A 162 -14.58 -2.02 3.28
N GLU A 163 -13.91 -3.12 2.97
CA GLU A 163 -14.47 -4.45 3.18
C GLU A 163 -14.73 -4.72 4.66
N ARG A 164 -13.79 -4.36 5.55
CA ARG A 164 -13.96 -4.44 7.00
C ARG A 164 -15.12 -3.58 7.50
N PHE A 165 -15.33 -2.40 6.92
CA PHE A 165 -16.50 -1.56 7.22
C PHE A 165 -17.80 -2.28 6.83
N TYR A 166 -17.93 -2.77 5.61
CA TYR A 166 -19.14 -3.46 5.16
C TYR A 166 -19.37 -4.79 5.88
N ALA A 167 -18.31 -5.52 6.23
CA ALA A 167 -18.40 -6.72 7.05
C ALA A 167 -18.95 -6.42 8.44
N ALA A 168 -18.48 -5.35 9.08
CA ALA A 168 -19.02 -4.90 10.36
C ALA A 168 -20.48 -4.43 10.21
N CYS A 169 -20.82 -3.68 9.17
CA CYS A 169 -22.22 -3.29 8.88
C CYS A 169 -23.15 -4.51 8.77
N ARG A 170 -22.70 -5.59 8.12
CA ARG A 170 -23.46 -6.85 8.03
C ARG A 170 -23.69 -7.50 9.40
N GLN A 171 -22.74 -7.42 10.33
CA GLN A 171 -22.90 -7.97 11.69
C GLN A 171 -24.01 -7.23 12.47
N TYR A 172 -24.14 -5.92 12.27
CA TYR A 172 -25.23 -5.14 12.84
C TYR A 172 -26.55 -5.26 12.06
N GLY A 173 -26.52 -5.79 10.84
CA GLY A 173 -27.69 -5.87 9.95
C GLY A 173 -28.06 -4.54 9.31
N ILE A 174 -27.07 -3.66 9.12
CA ILE A 174 -27.21 -2.33 8.50
C ILE A 174 -26.54 -2.32 7.12
N LYS A 175 -26.97 -1.40 6.25
CA LYS A 175 -26.37 -1.15 4.93
C LYS A 175 -25.11 -0.28 5.03
N GLY A 176 -25.13 0.68 5.96
CA GLY A 176 -24.02 1.60 6.19
C GLY A 176 -24.14 2.94 5.47
N ASP A 177 -25.34 3.34 5.03
CA ASP A 177 -25.58 4.66 4.43
C ASP A 177 -25.62 5.74 5.51
N ASN A 178 -26.40 5.50 6.57
CA ASN A 178 -26.41 6.31 7.78
C ASN A 178 -26.44 5.41 9.01
N VAL A 179 -25.25 5.04 9.48
CA VAL A 179 -25.06 4.08 10.58
C VAL A 179 -25.91 4.42 11.80
N ALA A 180 -25.88 5.68 12.27
CA ALA A 180 -26.61 6.09 13.46
C ALA A 180 -28.13 5.91 13.31
N ARG A 181 -28.70 6.35 12.16
CA ARG A 181 -30.14 6.22 11.89
C ARG A 181 -30.57 4.77 11.67
N GLU A 182 -29.76 3.99 10.96
CA GLU A 182 -30.06 2.58 10.71
C GLU A 182 -30.04 1.76 12.00
N LEU A 183 -29.06 1.99 12.89
CA LEU A 183 -29.01 1.35 14.21
C LEU A 183 -30.21 1.72 15.09
N GLN A 184 -30.62 3.00 15.08
CA GLN A 184 -31.81 3.43 15.82
C GLN A 184 -33.11 2.84 15.28
N ALA A 185 -33.23 2.71 13.95
CA ALA A 185 -34.40 2.07 13.34
C ALA A 185 -34.52 0.60 13.78
N LEU A 186 -33.41 -0.13 13.85
CA LEU A 186 -33.40 -1.51 14.33
C LEU A 186 -33.87 -1.65 15.79
N VAL A 187 -33.56 -0.67 16.65
CA VAL A 187 -34.05 -0.66 18.04
C VAL A 187 -35.54 -0.34 18.12
N LYS A 188 -36.07 0.49 17.21
CA LYS A 188 -37.52 0.73 17.13
C LYS A 188 -38.30 -0.53 16.75
N ASP A 189 -37.70 -1.42 15.95
CA ASP A 189 -38.32 -2.69 15.55
C ASP A 189 -38.15 -3.81 16.60
N LEU A 190 -37.20 -3.67 17.53
CA LEU A 190 -36.88 -4.69 18.53
C LEU A 190 -38.08 -5.16 19.37
N PRO A 191 -38.99 -4.29 19.88
CA PRO A 191 -40.14 -4.75 20.66
C PRO A 191 -41.05 -5.72 19.90
N ASN A 192 -41.22 -5.51 18.58
CA ASN A 192 -42.02 -6.40 17.74
C ASN A 192 -41.38 -7.78 17.62
N VAL A 193 -40.04 -7.82 17.45
CA VAL A 193 -39.29 -9.08 17.38
C VAL A 193 -39.39 -9.83 18.71
N LEU A 194 -39.29 -9.15 19.85
CA LEU A 194 -39.42 -9.76 21.18
C LEU A 194 -40.85 -10.23 21.46
N GLU A 195 -41.87 -9.52 20.97
CA GLU A 195 -43.25 -10.00 21.01
C GLU A 195 -43.44 -11.32 20.24
N GLU A 196 -42.83 -11.44 19.05
CA GLU A 196 -42.89 -12.68 18.27
C GLU A 196 -42.22 -13.84 19.01
N VAL A 197 -41.04 -13.61 19.62
CA VAL A 197 -40.37 -14.60 20.47
C VAL A 197 -41.31 -15.05 21.60
N GLY A 198 -41.95 -14.11 22.30
CA GLY A 198 -42.92 -14.42 23.35
C GLY A 198 -44.13 -15.23 22.86
N ARG A 199 -44.53 -15.11 21.59
CA ARG A 199 -45.59 -15.93 20.98
C ARG A 199 -45.10 -17.35 20.65
N GLU A 200 -43.86 -17.48 20.19
CA GLU A 200 -43.25 -18.77 19.86
C GLU A 200 -43.02 -19.66 21.09
N VAL A 201 -42.86 -19.08 22.28
CA VAL A 201 -42.82 -19.83 23.56
C VAL A 201 -44.06 -20.69 23.78
N ALA A 202 -45.22 -20.34 23.18
CA ALA A 202 -46.41 -21.18 23.25
C ALA A 202 -46.20 -22.60 22.67
N ALA A 203 -45.25 -22.78 21.74
CA ALA A 203 -44.88 -24.08 21.19
C ALA A 203 -44.11 -24.96 22.19
N LEU A 204 -43.60 -24.39 23.29
CA LEU A 204 -42.83 -25.10 24.31
C LEU A 204 -43.71 -25.77 25.39
N ASP A 205 -45.03 -25.84 25.21
CA ASP A 205 -45.94 -26.44 26.18
C ASP A 205 -45.57 -27.90 26.51
N GLU A 206 -45.44 -28.73 25.48
CA GLU A 206 -45.12 -30.14 25.63
C GLU A 206 -43.73 -30.38 26.26
N PRO A 207 -42.63 -29.71 25.84
CA PRO A 207 -41.34 -29.91 26.50
C PRO A 207 -41.33 -29.43 27.96
N ILE A 208 -42.04 -28.34 28.30
CA ILE A 208 -42.17 -27.88 29.70
C ILE A 208 -42.94 -28.90 30.55
N GLN A 209 -44.03 -29.46 30.02
CA GLN A 209 -44.80 -30.50 30.71
C GLN A 209 -44.00 -31.80 30.87
N LEU A 210 -43.25 -32.18 29.84
CA LEU A 210 -42.37 -33.34 29.88
C LEU A 210 -41.29 -33.17 30.95
N TYR A 211 -40.65 -31.99 31.00
CA TYR A 211 -39.63 -31.69 32.01
C TYR A 211 -40.21 -31.74 33.43
N ALA A 212 -41.37 -31.12 33.64
CA ALA A 212 -42.05 -31.11 34.94
C ALA A 212 -42.43 -32.51 35.43
N ALA A 213 -43.06 -33.31 34.55
CA ALA A 213 -43.43 -34.68 34.87
C ALA A 213 -42.20 -35.55 35.15
N PHE A 214 -41.09 -35.28 34.45
CA PHE A 214 -39.84 -36.00 34.64
C PHE A 214 -39.17 -35.63 35.97
N ALA A 215 -39.08 -34.34 36.31
CA ALA A 215 -38.53 -33.87 37.58
C ALA A 215 -39.32 -34.39 38.78
N GLN A 216 -40.65 -34.39 38.68
CA GLN A 216 -41.51 -34.97 39.71
C GLN A 216 -41.30 -36.48 39.84
N PHE A 217 -41.21 -37.21 38.72
CA PHE A 217 -41.02 -38.67 38.74
C PHE A 217 -39.67 -39.11 39.30
N VAL A 218 -38.58 -38.40 38.98
CA VAL A 218 -37.21 -38.82 39.35
C VAL A 218 -36.78 -38.27 40.71
N SER A 219 -37.28 -37.12 41.12
CA SER A 219 -36.78 -36.41 42.30
C SER A 219 -37.86 -35.98 43.30
N ASP A 220 -39.13 -36.37 43.09
CA ASP A 220 -40.27 -35.92 43.90
C ASP A 220 -40.31 -34.38 44.03
N TRP A 221 -39.91 -33.68 42.96
CA TRP A 221 -39.86 -32.22 42.93
C TRP A 221 -41.27 -31.63 42.79
N ASP A 222 -41.74 -30.95 43.83
CA ASP A 222 -43.10 -30.37 43.89
C ASP A 222 -43.17 -28.86 43.54
N GLU A 223 -42.02 -28.18 43.43
CA GLU A 223 -41.98 -26.76 43.08
C GLU A 223 -42.15 -26.52 41.57
N PRO A 224 -42.69 -25.36 41.15
CA PRO A 224 -42.89 -25.07 39.74
C PRO A 224 -41.56 -24.93 39.00
N VAL A 225 -41.24 -25.91 38.13
CA VAL A 225 -40.11 -25.80 37.20
C VAL A 225 -40.34 -24.69 36.15
N LEU A 226 -39.27 -24.04 35.73
CA LEU A 226 -39.23 -23.03 34.66
C LEU A 226 -40.30 -21.92 34.81
N PRO A 227 -40.31 -21.20 35.95
CA PRO A 227 -41.37 -20.25 36.29
C PRO A 227 -41.46 -19.07 35.31
N MET A 228 -40.33 -18.58 34.76
CA MET A 228 -40.33 -17.50 33.77
C MET A 228 -40.90 -17.97 32.42
N LEU A 229 -40.49 -19.14 31.93
CA LEU A 229 -41.00 -19.71 30.68
C LEU A 229 -42.50 -19.97 30.76
N ARG A 230 -42.99 -20.52 31.87
CA ARG A 230 -44.42 -20.75 32.11
C ARG A 230 -45.22 -19.44 32.12
N PHE A 231 -44.66 -18.39 32.71
CA PHE A 231 -45.32 -17.09 32.71
C PHE A 231 -45.39 -16.49 31.30
N VAL A 232 -44.27 -16.50 30.55
CA VAL A 232 -44.24 -16.04 29.16
C VAL A 232 -45.16 -16.88 28.27
N GLN A 233 -45.31 -18.18 28.53
CA GLN A 233 -46.25 -19.03 27.81
C GLN A 233 -47.71 -18.58 27.99
N GLN A 234 -48.10 -18.20 29.21
CA GLN A 234 -49.47 -17.79 29.53
C GLN A 234 -49.78 -16.34 29.15
N LYS A 235 -48.81 -15.44 29.38
CA LYS A 235 -48.98 -13.98 29.30
C LYS A 235 -48.21 -13.32 28.15
N ARG A 236 -47.43 -14.08 27.39
CA ARG A 236 -46.52 -13.61 26.33
C ARG A 236 -45.44 -12.68 26.90
N ASN A 237 -44.86 -11.82 26.07
CA ASN A 237 -43.85 -10.84 26.46
C ASN A 237 -44.49 -9.65 27.24
N ALA A 238 -45.03 -9.94 28.43
CA ALA A 238 -45.64 -8.97 29.32
C ALA A 238 -44.59 -8.05 29.99
N THR A 239 -45.06 -7.03 30.71
CA THR A 239 -44.19 -6.12 31.48
C THR A 239 -43.63 -6.79 32.73
N VAL A 240 -42.43 -6.38 33.15
CA VAL A 240 -41.82 -6.81 34.43
C VAL A 240 -42.73 -6.51 35.63
N TYR A 241 -43.50 -5.40 35.57
CA TYR A 241 -44.52 -5.09 36.58
C TYR A 241 -45.55 -6.23 36.77
N GLU A 242 -46.08 -6.78 35.67
CA GLU A 242 -47.10 -7.83 35.71
C GLU A 242 -46.52 -9.14 36.27
N TRP A 243 -45.25 -9.44 35.97
CA TRP A 243 -44.53 -10.57 36.55
C TRP A 243 -44.36 -10.43 38.06
N ARG A 244 -43.94 -9.25 38.54
CA ARG A 244 -43.67 -9.02 39.97
C ARG A 244 -44.95 -8.92 40.83
N THR A 245 -46.01 -8.31 40.27
CA THR A 245 -47.23 -7.99 41.04
C THR A 245 -48.41 -8.90 40.73
N GLY A 246 -48.34 -9.70 39.67
CA GLY A 246 -49.44 -10.53 39.18
C GLY A 246 -50.60 -9.75 38.55
N SER A 247 -50.51 -8.42 38.46
CA SER A 247 -51.57 -7.53 37.97
C SER A 247 -51.10 -6.70 36.77
N VAL A 248 -51.97 -6.50 35.78
CA VAL A 248 -51.66 -5.69 34.59
C VAL A 248 -51.56 -4.21 35.00
N PRO A 249 -50.50 -3.48 34.60
CA PRO A 249 -50.38 -2.06 34.91
C PRO A 249 -51.45 -1.24 34.17
N ALA A 250 -52.02 -0.25 34.84
CA ALA A 250 -52.99 0.69 34.27
C ALA A 250 -52.32 1.77 33.41
N VAL A 251 -51.07 2.14 33.73
CA VAL A 251 -50.26 3.11 32.96
C VAL A 251 -48.82 2.60 32.85
N ILE A 252 -48.26 2.66 31.65
CA ILE A 252 -46.87 2.27 31.35
C ILE A 252 -46.10 3.53 30.95
N GLU A 253 -45.13 3.95 31.77
CA GLU A 253 -44.24 5.07 31.48
C GLU A 253 -42.88 4.53 31.03
N ARG A 254 -42.68 4.38 29.72
CA ARG A 254 -41.40 3.91 29.14
C ARG A 254 -40.32 5.00 29.25
N PRO A 255 -39.05 4.62 29.49
CA PRO A 255 -37.93 5.55 29.38
C PRO A 255 -37.88 6.15 27.96
N LEU A 256 -37.87 7.48 27.84
CA LEU A 256 -37.73 8.16 26.55
C LEU A 256 -36.32 7.93 26.01
N MET A 257 -36.20 7.25 24.87
CA MET A 257 -34.96 7.18 24.12
C MET A 257 -34.83 8.47 23.33
N GLU A 258 -33.87 9.33 23.69
CA GLU A 258 -33.64 10.60 23.00
C GLU A 258 -33.20 10.31 21.56
N GLU A 259 -33.96 10.80 20.59
CA GLU A 259 -33.62 10.65 19.17
C GLU A 259 -32.36 11.46 18.87
N ALA A 260 -31.36 10.84 18.23
CA ALA A 260 -30.15 11.59 17.89
C ALA A 260 -30.51 12.74 16.95
N PRO A 261 -29.97 13.95 17.18
CA PRO A 261 -30.14 15.05 16.25
C PRO A 261 -29.61 14.66 14.86
N PRO A 262 -30.15 15.23 13.79
CA PRO A 262 -29.57 15.07 12.46
C PRO A 262 -28.19 15.74 12.46
N ASP A 263 -27.12 14.94 12.31
CA ASP A 263 -25.76 15.50 12.19
C ASP A 263 -25.70 16.41 10.96
N ALA A 264 -25.45 17.70 11.23
CA ALA A 264 -24.85 18.61 10.28
C ALA A 264 -23.48 18.03 9.91
N VAL A 265 -23.18 17.99 8.61
CA VAL A 265 -21.87 17.62 8.09
C VAL A 265 -20.86 18.61 8.65
N THR A 266 -20.22 18.29 9.78
CA THR A 266 -19.04 19.00 10.20
C THR A 266 -17.94 18.56 9.25
N GLU A 267 -17.50 19.49 8.39
CA GLU A 267 -16.25 19.42 7.67
C GLU A 267 -15.11 19.37 8.70
N GLU A 268 -14.91 18.22 9.34
CA GLU A 268 -13.72 17.96 10.12
C GLU A 268 -12.53 17.92 9.16
N THR A 269 -11.74 18.98 9.21
CA THR A 269 -10.47 19.09 8.51
C THR A 269 -9.63 17.88 8.88
N ILE A 270 -9.29 17.07 7.87
CA ILE A 270 -8.51 15.84 8.03
C ILE A 270 -7.19 16.21 8.73
N ASP A 271 -7.05 15.77 9.98
CA ASP A 271 -5.82 15.92 10.75
C ASP A 271 -4.79 14.92 10.26
N TRP A 272 -3.73 15.43 9.64
CA TRP A 272 -2.60 14.67 9.11
C TRP A 272 -1.58 14.36 10.22
N GLY A 273 -2.05 13.90 11.38
CA GLY A 273 -1.20 13.55 12.52
C GLY A 273 -0.15 12.49 12.17
N ASP A 274 1.11 12.93 12.18
CA ASP A 274 2.39 12.20 12.22
C ASP A 274 2.42 10.71 11.81
N LEU A 275 2.30 10.45 10.51
CA LEU A 275 2.71 9.18 9.88
C LEU A 275 3.96 9.39 9.00
N GLY A 276 4.90 10.21 9.49
CA GLY A 276 5.96 10.79 8.68
C GLY A 276 7.32 10.89 9.36
N GLY A 277 7.75 9.87 10.12
CA GLY A 277 9.10 9.80 10.69
C GLY A 277 9.73 8.43 10.47
N GLY A 278 10.64 8.31 9.49
CA GLY A 278 11.31 7.06 9.16
C GLY A 278 12.13 6.50 10.31
N THR A 279 11.67 5.40 10.87
CA THR A 279 12.47 4.35 11.51
C THR A 279 11.66 3.07 11.46
N ASP A 280 12.31 1.96 11.13
CA ASP A 280 11.78 0.60 11.18
C ASP A 280 11.26 0.29 12.61
N VAL A 281 10.03 0.68 12.89
CA VAL A 281 9.25 0.08 13.97
C VAL A 281 8.32 -0.89 13.29
N GLU A 282 8.74 -2.15 13.28
CA GLU A 282 7.87 -3.29 13.14
C GLU A 282 6.79 -3.16 14.24
N VAL A 283 5.66 -2.53 13.90
CA VAL A 283 4.49 -2.52 14.77
C VAL A 283 3.88 -3.91 14.67
N ASN A 284 4.47 -4.82 15.43
CA ASN A 284 3.91 -6.12 15.73
C ASN A 284 2.70 -5.89 16.64
N PHE A 285 1.54 -5.58 16.05
CA PHE A 285 0.26 -5.85 16.70
C PHE A 285 0.13 -7.37 16.74
N GLY A 286 0.68 -7.95 17.82
CA GLY A 286 0.66 -9.37 18.08
C GLY A 286 -0.77 -9.88 18.12
N ILE A 287 -1.24 -10.39 16.99
CA ILE A 287 -2.38 -11.28 16.93
C ILE A 287 -1.86 -12.63 17.42
N ALA A 288 -1.80 -12.78 18.74
CA ALA A 288 -1.83 -14.09 19.35
C ALA A 288 -3.25 -14.62 19.13
N ALA A 289 -3.36 -15.59 18.23
CA ALA A 289 -4.58 -16.35 18.03
C ALA A 289 -4.90 -17.13 19.32
N GLU A 290 -5.83 -16.60 20.12
CA GLU A 290 -6.61 -17.40 21.04
C GLU A 290 -8.09 -17.26 20.69
N ASP A 291 -8.77 -18.41 20.72
CA ASP A 291 -10.08 -18.70 20.13
C ASP A 291 -11.21 -18.12 20.99
N GLY A 292 -11.24 -16.79 21.14
CA GLY A 292 -12.25 -16.04 21.87
C GLY A 292 -12.56 -14.73 21.14
N VAL A 293 -13.84 -14.53 20.83
CA VAL A 293 -14.35 -13.43 19.98
C VAL A 293 -13.74 -12.06 20.38
N ASP A 294 -12.88 -11.53 19.51
CA ASP A 294 -12.37 -10.17 19.56
C ASP A 294 -13.50 -9.19 19.18
N TRP A 295 -14.03 -8.51 20.19
CA TRP A 295 -15.17 -7.59 20.04
C TRP A 295 -14.78 -6.20 19.56
N GLY A 296 -13.56 -5.97 19.05
CA GLY A 296 -13.16 -4.76 18.32
C GLY A 296 -13.34 -3.44 19.09
N ILE A 297 -13.53 -3.52 20.40
CA ILE A 297 -13.63 -2.43 21.35
C ILE A 297 -12.80 -2.87 22.56
N SER A 298 -11.48 -2.91 22.39
CA SER A 298 -10.58 -2.97 23.55
C SER A 298 -10.86 -1.74 24.41
N LEU A 299 -11.29 -1.98 25.65
CA LEU A 299 -11.37 -0.96 26.68
C LEU A 299 -9.95 -0.64 27.14
N GLU A 300 -9.17 0.04 26.30
CA GLU A 300 -7.96 0.74 26.73
C GLU A 300 -8.39 2.10 27.29
N SER A 301 -8.96 2.06 28.50
CA SER A 301 -8.88 3.22 29.37
C SER A 301 -7.47 3.22 29.96
N GLU A 302 -6.63 4.14 29.53
CA GLU A 302 -5.47 4.56 30.32
C GLU A 302 -5.99 5.03 31.68
N VAL A 303 -5.90 4.16 32.68
CA VAL A 303 -6.13 4.54 34.07
C VAL A 303 -4.81 5.15 34.55
N GLU A 304 -4.66 6.47 34.39
CA GLU A 304 -3.78 7.20 35.29
C GLU A 304 -4.38 7.03 36.70
N GLU A 305 -3.64 6.32 37.57
CA GLU A 305 -3.92 6.21 38.99
C GLU A 305 -3.92 7.60 39.63
N VAL A 306 -5.10 8.22 39.70
CA VAL A 306 -5.38 9.25 40.69
C VAL A 306 -6.20 8.57 41.78
N GLY A 307 -5.56 8.36 42.92
CA GLY A 307 -6.16 7.70 44.08
C GLY A 307 -7.47 8.37 44.49
N VAL A 308 -8.55 7.59 44.42
CA VAL A 308 -9.82 7.91 45.05
C VAL A 308 -10.20 6.68 45.88
N GLU A 309 -10.42 6.92 47.17
CA GLU A 309 -10.83 5.94 48.17
C GLU A 309 -12.04 5.11 47.72
N PRO A 310 -12.18 3.86 48.20
CA PRO A 310 -13.28 3.00 47.81
C PRO A 310 -14.60 3.63 48.30
N VAL A 311 -15.35 4.20 47.36
CA VAL A 311 -16.76 4.52 47.60
C VAL A 311 -17.48 3.18 47.58
N ASP A 312 -17.90 2.73 48.77
CA ASP A 312 -18.91 1.68 48.92
C ASP A 312 -20.10 2.03 48.01
N ILE A 313 -20.28 1.26 46.94
CA ILE A 313 -21.52 1.27 46.19
C ILE A 313 -22.53 0.54 47.06
N GLU A 314 -23.16 1.28 47.97
CA GLU A 314 -24.43 0.87 48.54
C GLU A 314 -25.39 0.67 47.37
N VAL A 315 -25.72 -0.59 47.11
CA VAL A 315 -26.92 -0.97 46.35
C VAL A 315 -28.08 -0.45 47.18
N LEU A 316 -28.45 0.82 46.97
CA LEU A 316 -29.71 1.36 47.43
C LEU A 316 -30.80 0.59 46.71
N ASP A 317 -31.34 -0.40 47.45
CA ASP A 317 -32.63 -1.02 47.20
C ASP A 317 -33.67 0.12 47.13
N MET A 318 -33.83 0.66 45.93
CA MET A 318 -34.88 1.62 45.61
C MET A 318 -36.18 0.85 45.52
N GLY A 319 -36.65 0.38 46.68
CA GLY A 319 -38.06 0.16 46.98
C GLY A 319 -38.78 1.47 46.75
N THR A 320 -39.08 1.75 45.49
CA THR A 320 -39.91 2.87 45.11
C THR A 320 -41.35 2.43 45.29
N ASP A 321 -41.99 2.99 46.32
CA ASP A 321 -43.43 3.09 46.48
C ASP A 321 -44.03 3.68 45.20
N CYS A 322 -44.24 2.83 44.19
CA CYS A 322 -44.99 3.18 43.01
C CYS A 322 -46.48 3.17 43.40
N PRO A 323 -47.27 4.20 43.06
CA PRO A 323 -48.71 4.12 43.21
C PRO A 323 -49.21 2.84 42.51
N GLN A 324 -50.08 2.09 43.19
CA GLN A 324 -50.64 0.84 42.65
C GLN A 324 -51.12 1.05 41.20
N GLY A 325 -50.59 0.27 40.27
CA GLY A 325 -51.00 0.27 38.86
C GLY A 325 -50.14 1.08 37.89
N VAL A 326 -49.03 1.71 38.28
CA VAL A 326 -48.14 2.42 37.33
C VAL A 326 -46.79 1.71 37.21
N ALA A 327 -46.45 1.26 36.00
CA ALA A 327 -45.14 0.67 35.70
C ALA A 327 -44.16 1.78 35.28
N ARG A 328 -43.07 1.98 36.05
CA ARG A 328 -42.03 2.99 35.82
C ARG A 328 -40.64 2.38 35.78
N GLY A 329 -39.73 3.00 35.02
CA GLY A 329 -38.32 2.59 34.98
C GLY A 329 -38.14 1.16 34.45
N GLN A 330 -37.49 0.29 35.22
CA GLN A 330 -37.25 -1.10 34.84
C GLN A 330 -38.54 -1.94 34.77
N ASP A 331 -39.57 -1.56 35.55
CA ASP A 331 -40.86 -2.26 35.57
C ASP A 331 -41.71 -2.00 34.32
N ALA A 332 -41.43 -0.89 33.60
CA ALA A 332 -42.11 -0.50 32.37
C ALA A 332 -41.61 -1.28 31.13
N LEU A 333 -40.45 -1.94 31.24
CA LEU A 333 -39.88 -2.77 30.19
C LEU A 333 -40.60 -4.12 30.12
N THR A 334 -40.60 -4.75 28.94
CA THR A 334 -41.06 -6.13 28.83
C THR A 334 -40.05 -7.12 29.43
N LEU A 335 -40.50 -8.34 29.71
CA LEU A 335 -39.66 -9.39 30.28
C LEU A 335 -38.40 -9.69 29.46
N LEU A 336 -38.51 -9.66 28.13
CA LEU A 336 -37.37 -9.88 27.24
C LEU A 336 -36.52 -8.63 26.98
N GLU A 337 -37.03 -7.43 27.28
CA GLU A 337 -36.27 -6.16 27.19
C GLU A 337 -35.38 -5.95 28.42
N ASN A 338 -35.90 -6.24 29.62
CA ASN A 338 -35.15 -6.12 30.87
C ASN A 338 -34.04 -7.18 30.96
N SER A 339 -32.83 -6.75 31.30
CA SER A 339 -31.65 -7.62 31.31
C SER A 339 -31.72 -8.76 32.33
N GLN A 340 -32.31 -8.53 33.50
CA GLN A 340 -32.38 -9.51 34.58
C GLN A 340 -33.38 -10.62 34.23
N THR A 341 -34.59 -10.25 33.82
CA THR A 341 -35.63 -11.22 33.46
C THR A 341 -35.31 -11.93 32.15
N ARG A 342 -34.66 -11.26 31.19
CA ARG A 342 -34.11 -11.92 29.99
C ARG A 342 -33.04 -12.94 30.34
N GLY A 343 -32.15 -12.64 31.29
CA GLY A 343 -31.14 -13.59 31.79
C GLY A 343 -31.79 -14.85 32.33
N GLN A 344 -32.75 -14.71 33.25
CA GLN A 344 -33.52 -15.83 33.81
C GLN A 344 -34.25 -16.63 32.72
N PHE A 345 -34.86 -15.95 31.75
CA PHE A 345 -35.54 -16.62 30.64
C PHE A 345 -34.57 -17.44 29.77
N LEU A 346 -33.36 -16.92 29.51
CA LEU A 346 -32.33 -17.64 28.77
C LEU A 346 -31.77 -18.83 29.55
N ASP A 347 -31.53 -18.66 30.85
CA ASP A 347 -31.07 -19.73 31.73
C ASP A 347 -32.08 -20.89 31.76
N GLU A 348 -33.38 -20.59 31.89
CA GLU A 348 -34.45 -21.58 31.84
C GLU A 348 -34.59 -22.27 30.47
N LEU A 349 -34.37 -21.55 29.36
CA LEU A 349 -34.32 -22.16 28.03
C LEU A 349 -33.12 -23.10 27.87
N MET A 350 -31.96 -22.71 28.40
CA MET A 350 -30.75 -23.54 28.39
C MET A 350 -30.93 -24.79 29.27
N GLU A 351 -31.57 -24.65 30.43
CA GLU A 351 -31.96 -25.78 31.29
C GLU A 351 -32.82 -26.80 30.53
N LEU A 352 -33.85 -26.30 29.84
CA LEU A 352 -34.74 -27.14 29.02
C LEU A 352 -33.99 -27.77 27.83
N GLU A 353 -33.07 -27.03 27.18
CA GLU A 353 -32.21 -27.56 26.12
C GLU A 353 -31.33 -28.70 26.62
N LEU A 354 -30.67 -28.53 27.77
CA LEU A 354 -29.80 -29.53 28.38
C LEU A 354 -30.59 -30.78 28.75
N PHE A 355 -31.77 -30.61 29.34
CA PHE A 355 -32.68 -31.72 29.63
C PHE A 355 -33.04 -32.50 28.37
N LEU A 356 -33.53 -31.82 27.32
CA LEU A 356 -33.95 -32.49 26.08
C LEU A 356 -32.78 -33.12 25.33
N SER A 357 -31.60 -32.49 25.37
CA SER A 357 -30.37 -33.04 24.79
C SER A 357 -29.96 -34.34 25.48
N GLN A 358 -30.01 -34.34 26.81
CA GLN A 358 -29.73 -35.51 27.63
C GLN A 358 -30.78 -36.61 27.42
N ARG A 359 -32.07 -36.26 27.34
CA ARG A 359 -33.14 -37.22 27.04
C ARG A 359 -32.96 -37.85 25.66
N ALA A 360 -32.64 -37.05 24.65
CA ALA A 360 -32.40 -37.54 23.30
C ALA A 360 -31.21 -38.51 23.23
N SER A 361 -30.12 -38.22 23.95
CA SER A 361 -28.94 -39.09 24.00
C SER A 361 -29.26 -40.41 24.72
N GLU A 362 -29.91 -40.36 25.88
CA GLU A 362 -30.33 -41.54 26.66
C GLU A 362 -31.25 -42.46 25.84
N MET A 363 -32.22 -41.90 25.12
CA MET A 363 -33.14 -42.69 24.28
C MET A 363 -32.50 -43.25 23.01
N SER A 364 -31.35 -42.70 22.58
CA SER A 364 -30.60 -43.15 21.41
C SER A 364 -29.53 -44.19 21.71
N GLY A 365 -29.21 -44.40 22.99
CA GLY A 365 -28.26 -45.43 23.44
C GLY A 365 -28.79 -46.86 23.25
N GLU A 366 -27.93 -47.85 23.49
CA GLU A 366 -28.36 -49.26 23.46
C GLU A 366 -29.50 -49.49 24.47
N VAL A 367 -30.58 -50.13 24.03
CA VAL A 367 -31.78 -50.38 24.84
C VAL A 367 -31.42 -51.37 25.95
N ASP A 368 -31.03 -50.85 27.11
CA ASP A 368 -30.85 -51.66 28.30
C ASP A 368 -32.23 -52.05 28.85
N VAL A 369 -32.49 -53.36 29.00
CA VAL A 369 -33.75 -53.89 29.56
C VAL A 369 -34.02 -53.31 30.96
N VAL A 370 -32.95 -52.97 31.70
CA VAL A 370 -33.04 -52.31 33.00
C VAL A 370 -33.60 -50.89 32.87
N SER A 371 -33.17 -50.11 31.87
CA SER A 371 -33.69 -48.76 31.62
C SER A 371 -35.19 -48.77 31.26
N MET A 372 -35.65 -49.75 30.47
CA MET A 372 -37.08 -49.90 30.16
C MET A 372 -37.92 -50.26 31.39
N SER A 373 -37.35 -50.99 32.35
CA SER A 373 -38.04 -51.34 33.61
C SER A 373 -38.18 -50.15 34.57
N GLN A 374 -37.23 -49.22 34.56
CA GLN A 374 -37.23 -48.04 35.45
C GLN A 374 -38.38 -47.06 35.14
N PHE A 375 -38.79 -46.93 33.88
CA PHE A 375 -39.84 -45.99 33.48
C PHE A 375 -41.26 -46.59 33.43
N GLN A 376 -41.46 -47.84 33.87
CA GLN A 376 -42.79 -48.48 33.85
C GLN A 376 -43.83 -47.76 34.73
N LEU A 377 -43.38 -47.10 35.80
CA LEU A 377 -44.23 -46.29 36.68
C LEU A 377 -44.22 -44.79 36.31
N ALA A 378 -43.50 -44.41 35.26
CA ALA A 378 -43.42 -43.02 34.84
C ALA A 378 -44.76 -42.52 34.29
N PRO A 379 -45.05 -41.22 34.39
CA PRO A 379 -46.22 -40.61 33.77
C PRO A 379 -46.32 -40.89 32.26
N SER A 380 -47.55 -40.93 31.73
CA SER A 380 -47.80 -41.23 30.31
C SER A 380 -47.06 -40.28 29.36
N ILE A 381 -46.90 -39.00 29.73
CA ILE A 381 -46.15 -38.02 28.94
C ILE A 381 -44.66 -38.38 28.81
N VAL A 382 -44.08 -39.07 29.79
CA VAL A 382 -42.70 -39.55 29.76
C VAL A 382 -42.61 -40.85 28.93
N GLN A 383 -43.56 -41.76 29.11
CA GLN A 383 -43.58 -43.05 28.39
C GLN A 383 -43.91 -42.92 26.89
N ALA A 384 -44.72 -41.94 26.51
CA ALA A 384 -45.19 -41.75 25.14
C ALA A 384 -44.15 -41.10 24.21
N GLN A 385 -42.96 -40.75 24.71
CA GLN A 385 -41.96 -40.05 23.91
C GLN A 385 -41.23 -40.98 22.92
N SER A 386 -40.82 -40.40 21.80
CA SER A 386 -39.95 -41.03 20.82
C SER A 386 -38.75 -40.15 20.51
N VAL A 387 -37.62 -40.73 20.09
CA VAL A 387 -36.41 -39.98 19.75
C VAL A 387 -36.69 -38.83 18.76
N PRO A 388 -37.44 -39.04 17.65
CA PRO A 388 -37.74 -37.94 16.72
C PRO A 388 -38.59 -36.83 17.35
N ARG A 389 -39.48 -37.16 18.29
CA ARG A 389 -40.33 -36.18 18.97
C ARG A 389 -39.50 -35.29 19.91
N VAL A 390 -38.63 -35.90 20.72
CA VAL A 390 -37.73 -35.17 21.63
C VAL A 390 -36.73 -34.31 20.84
N GLN A 391 -36.21 -34.82 19.72
CA GLN A 391 -35.37 -34.04 18.81
C GLN A 391 -36.09 -32.84 18.19
N CYS A 392 -37.38 -32.99 17.85
CA CYS A 392 -38.22 -31.88 17.38
C CYS A 392 -38.36 -30.80 18.46
N MET A 393 -38.69 -31.19 19.70
CA MET A 393 -38.78 -30.26 20.83
C MET A 393 -37.45 -29.53 21.08
N LEU A 394 -36.34 -30.28 21.05
CA LEU A 394 -35.00 -29.71 21.20
C LEU A 394 -34.69 -28.69 20.08
N GLY A 395 -35.11 -28.97 18.85
CA GLY A 395 -34.97 -28.06 17.72
C GLY A 395 -35.76 -26.76 17.89
N ASP A 396 -36.95 -26.81 18.50
CA ASP A 396 -37.76 -25.62 18.77
C ASP A 396 -37.15 -24.77 19.91
N VAL A 397 -36.61 -25.39 20.96
CA VAL A 397 -35.89 -24.69 22.04
C VAL A 397 -34.63 -24.01 21.51
N ARG A 398 -33.79 -24.74 20.75
CA ARG A 398 -32.57 -24.18 20.14
C ARG A 398 -32.84 -23.02 19.21
N ARG A 399 -33.92 -23.09 18.42
CA ARG A 399 -34.32 -21.98 17.54
C ARG A 399 -34.60 -20.70 18.30
N LEU A 400 -35.26 -20.80 19.47
CA LEU A 400 -35.53 -19.65 20.34
C LEU A 400 -34.26 -19.10 20.99
N LEU A 401 -33.38 -20.00 21.48
CA LEU A 401 -32.07 -19.64 22.00
C LEU A 401 -31.25 -18.90 20.94
N ASP A 402 -31.04 -19.48 19.77
CA ASP A 402 -30.27 -18.88 18.67
C ASP A 402 -30.80 -17.49 18.27
N ARG A 403 -32.13 -17.31 18.29
CA ARG A 403 -32.76 -16.03 17.95
C ARG A 403 -32.43 -14.95 18.98
N LEU A 404 -32.41 -15.28 20.27
CA LEU A 404 -32.12 -14.34 21.36
C LEU A 404 -30.63 -14.16 21.65
N THR A 405 -29.80 -15.15 21.32
CA THR A 405 -28.36 -15.13 21.59
C THR A 405 -27.52 -14.77 20.36
N SER A 406 -28.14 -14.60 19.18
CA SER A 406 -27.43 -14.14 17.98
C SER A 406 -26.66 -12.85 18.23
N VAL A 407 -25.48 -12.72 17.60
CA VAL A 407 -24.61 -11.53 17.71
C VAL A 407 -25.39 -10.24 17.44
N ARG A 408 -26.25 -10.25 16.42
CA ARG A 408 -27.12 -9.12 16.08
C ARG A 408 -28.06 -8.76 17.24
N MET A 409 -28.71 -9.74 17.86
CA MET A 409 -29.62 -9.50 18.98
C MET A 409 -28.87 -8.97 20.20
N GLN A 410 -27.68 -9.49 20.49
CA GLN A 410 -26.82 -8.96 21.55
C GLN A 410 -26.48 -7.48 21.32
N HIS A 411 -26.13 -7.09 20.09
CA HIS A 411 -25.93 -5.68 19.74
C HIS A 411 -27.20 -4.85 19.95
N LEU A 412 -28.38 -5.34 19.57
CA LEU A 412 -29.64 -4.62 19.79
C LEU A 412 -29.91 -4.37 21.28
N PHE A 413 -29.64 -5.36 22.14
CA PHE A 413 -29.74 -5.17 23.59
C PHE A 413 -28.71 -4.17 24.13
N MET A 414 -27.48 -4.18 23.63
CA MET A 414 -26.48 -3.17 24.00
C MET A 414 -26.88 -1.76 23.57
N ILE A 415 -27.45 -1.62 22.37
CA ILE A 415 -27.95 -0.34 21.86
C ILE A 415 -29.12 0.15 22.70
N GLN A 416 -30.08 -0.72 23.01
CA GLN A 416 -31.23 -0.40 23.86
C GLN A 416 -30.81 0.02 25.27
N ALA A 417 -29.79 -0.64 25.84
CA ALA A 417 -29.30 -0.35 27.18
C ALA A 417 -28.51 0.98 27.26
N SER A 418 -27.87 1.42 26.17
CA SER A 418 -27.06 2.63 26.19
C SER A 418 -27.07 3.38 24.84
N PRO A 419 -27.60 4.61 24.77
CA PRO A 419 -27.53 5.42 23.54
C PRO A 419 -26.10 5.77 23.15
N ARG A 420 -25.17 5.89 24.12
CA ARG A 420 -23.73 6.08 23.87
C ARG A 420 -23.09 4.94 23.10
N TYR A 421 -23.69 3.76 23.10
CA TYR A 421 -23.22 2.64 22.28
C TYR A 421 -23.44 2.92 20.79
N VAL A 422 -24.55 3.57 20.40
CA VAL A 422 -24.80 3.99 19.00
C VAL A 422 -23.72 4.95 18.53
N GLU A 423 -23.42 5.96 19.34
CA GLU A 423 -22.40 6.97 19.02
C GLU A 423 -21.04 6.31 18.82
N ARG A 424 -20.62 5.43 19.75
CA ARG A 424 -19.34 4.71 19.66
C ARG A 424 -19.25 3.81 18.44
N VAL A 425 -20.29 3.02 18.16
CA VAL A 425 -20.31 2.14 16.97
C VAL A 425 -20.32 2.97 15.69
N SER A 426 -21.07 4.08 15.67
CA SER A 426 -21.09 5.00 14.54
C SER A 426 -19.72 5.62 14.29
N GLU A 427 -19.02 6.05 15.33
CA GLU A 427 -17.68 6.62 15.19
C GLU A 427 -16.65 5.58 14.76
N LEU A 428 -16.68 4.38 15.35
CA LEU A 428 -15.81 3.28 14.95
C LEU A 428 -15.97 2.94 13.46
N LEU A 429 -17.21 2.84 12.98
CA LEU A 429 -17.49 2.55 11.58
C LEU A 429 -17.10 3.71 10.66
N ARG A 430 -17.38 4.96 11.06
CA ARG A 430 -16.92 6.15 10.33
C ARG A 430 -15.41 6.21 10.25
N GLN A 431 -14.69 5.86 11.32
CA GLN A 431 -13.22 5.86 11.36
C GLN A 431 -12.64 4.91 10.31
N LYS A 432 -13.23 3.71 10.11
CA LYS A 432 -12.80 2.79 9.06
C LYS A 432 -12.94 3.37 7.65
N LEU A 433 -14.02 4.11 7.39
CA LEU A 433 -14.20 4.82 6.13
C LEU A 433 -13.22 5.99 5.98
N LYS A 434 -13.07 6.82 7.02
CA LYS A 434 -12.09 7.92 7.06
C LYS A 434 -10.67 7.41 6.74
N GLN A 435 -10.27 6.28 7.32
CA GLN A 435 -8.97 5.65 7.05
C GLN A 435 -8.84 5.18 5.60
N ALA A 436 -9.89 4.61 5.01
CA ALA A 436 -9.89 4.23 3.59
C ALA A 436 -9.72 5.46 2.67
N ASP A 437 -10.41 6.56 2.98
CA ASP A 437 -10.36 7.78 2.17
C ASP A 437 -8.99 8.48 2.30
N ILE A 438 -8.38 8.49 3.49
CA ILE A 438 -7.01 8.96 3.70
C ILE A 438 -6.01 8.16 2.84
N LEU A 439 -6.17 6.84 2.77
CA LEU A 439 -5.31 5.99 1.93
C LEU A 439 -5.47 6.29 0.43
N LEU A 440 -6.68 6.66 -0.01
CA LEU A 440 -6.92 7.08 -1.38
C LEU A 440 -6.30 8.44 -1.69
N LEU A 441 -6.42 9.43 -0.79
CA LEU A 441 -5.73 10.71 -0.93
C LEU A 441 -4.21 10.53 -0.99
N LYS A 442 -3.66 9.67 -0.12
CA LYS A 442 -2.24 9.31 -0.14
C LYS A 442 -1.82 8.66 -1.47
N ARG A 443 -2.69 7.83 -2.07
CA ARG A 443 -2.46 7.26 -3.41
C ARG A 443 -2.38 8.35 -4.47
N GLU A 444 -3.25 9.35 -4.42
CA GLU A 444 -3.23 10.48 -5.37
C GLU A 444 -1.92 11.28 -5.27
N ASP A 445 -1.47 11.58 -4.04
CA ASP A 445 -0.18 12.24 -3.81
C ASP A 445 1.01 11.43 -4.33
N LEU A 446 0.99 10.11 -4.14
CA LEU A 446 2.01 9.22 -4.70
C LEU A 446 1.96 9.22 -6.24
N GLY A 447 0.76 9.27 -6.83
CA GLY A 447 0.54 9.41 -8.26
C GLY A 447 1.13 10.69 -8.83
N HIS A 448 0.94 11.83 -8.14
CA HIS A 448 1.57 13.10 -8.51
C HIS A 448 3.10 13.00 -8.48
N LYS A 449 3.68 12.45 -7.40
CA LYS A 449 5.14 12.24 -7.29
C LYS A 449 5.69 11.32 -8.38
N ARG A 450 4.92 10.29 -8.77
CA ARG A 450 5.30 9.38 -9.86
C ARG A 450 5.32 10.10 -11.20
N GLN A 451 4.35 10.98 -11.43
CA GLN A 451 4.28 11.80 -12.64
C GLN A 451 5.47 12.78 -12.72
N GLU A 452 5.83 13.44 -11.62
CA GLU A 452 7.04 14.29 -11.54
C GLU A 452 8.31 13.50 -11.89
N ALA A 453 8.47 12.29 -11.34
CA ALA A 453 9.61 11.42 -11.62
C ALA A 453 9.66 10.97 -13.10
N LEU A 454 8.50 10.80 -13.75
CA LEU A 454 8.39 10.50 -15.18
C LEU A 454 8.79 11.69 -16.05
N GLU A 455 8.37 12.90 -15.66
CA GLU A 455 8.78 14.14 -16.34
C GLU A 455 10.29 14.37 -16.23
N ASP A 456 10.88 14.10 -15.07
CA ASP A 456 12.33 14.13 -14.88
C ASP A 456 13.07 13.16 -15.81
N GLN A 457 12.57 11.93 -15.93
CA GLN A 457 13.11 10.97 -16.89
C GLN A 457 13.03 11.51 -18.32
N ALA A 458 11.85 12.00 -18.73
CA ALA A 458 11.63 12.55 -20.07
C ALA A 458 12.51 13.78 -20.37
N ARG A 459 12.90 14.55 -19.36
CA ARG A 459 13.87 15.66 -19.49
C ARG A 459 15.31 15.19 -19.68
N LEU A 460 15.69 14.04 -19.10
CA LEU A 460 17.07 13.54 -19.08
C LEU A 460 17.42 12.69 -20.30
N GLU A 461 16.49 11.87 -20.78
CA GLU A 461 16.67 11.02 -21.97
C GLU A 461 17.20 11.78 -23.21
N PRO A 462 16.60 12.91 -23.64
CA PRO A 462 17.10 13.64 -24.81
C PRO A 462 18.50 14.23 -24.59
N ARG A 463 18.91 14.49 -23.34
CA ARG A 463 20.29 14.93 -23.03
C ARG A 463 21.29 13.80 -23.24
N ILE A 464 20.91 12.56 -22.92
CA ILE A 464 21.74 11.38 -23.19
C ILE A 464 21.90 11.18 -24.69
N ASP A 465 20.82 11.33 -25.47
CA ASP A 465 20.86 11.16 -26.93
C ASP A 465 21.72 12.24 -27.60
N ARG A 466 21.56 13.50 -27.17
CA ARG A 466 22.41 14.61 -27.65
C ARG A 466 23.88 14.37 -27.33
N LEU A 467 24.19 13.97 -26.09
CA LEU A 467 25.55 13.65 -25.68
C LEU A 467 26.12 12.48 -26.49
N THR A 468 25.34 11.44 -26.71
CA THR A 468 25.73 10.25 -27.49
C THR A 468 26.03 10.63 -28.94
N THR A 469 25.15 11.41 -29.56
CA THR A 469 25.33 11.93 -30.92
C THR A 469 26.59 12.77 -31.02
N HIS A 470 26.81 13.68 -30.07
CA HIS A 470 27.99 14.53 -30.03
C HIS A 470 29.29 13.74 -29.86
N VAL A 471 29.32 12.75 -28.94
CA VAL A 471 30.47 11.85 -28.75
C VAL A 471 30.76 11.05 -30.02
N GLN A 472 29.73 10.54 -30.70
CA GLN A 472 29.89 9.81 -31.97
C GLN A 472 30.42 10.72 -33.09
N GLN A 473 29.94 11.97 -33.18
CA GLN A 473 30.43 12.95 -34.14
C GLN A 473 31.90 13.27 -33.91
N LEU A 474 32.30 13.55 -32.67
CA LEU A 474 33.69 13.77 -32.29
C LEU A 474 34.56 12.56 -32.62
N GLN A 475 34.09 11.34 -32.33
CA GLN A 475 34.79 10.11 -32.68
C GLN A 475 34.98 9.97 -34.20
N ARG A 476 33.93 10.25 -35.00
CA ARG A 476 34.02 10.24 -36.47
C ARG A 476 35.05 11.24 -36.98
N LEU A 477 35.04 12.46 -36.47
CA LEU A 477 35.98 13.52 -36.86
C LEU A 477 37.44 13.13 -36.56
N VAL A 478 37.70 12.54 -35.40
CA VAL A 478 39.03 12.00 -35.02
C VAL A 478 39.45 10.82 -35.92
N THR A 479 38.51 9.96 -36.32
CA THR A 479 38.82 8.86 -37.25
C THR A 479 38.97 9.30 -38.69
N HIS A 480 38.27 10.34 -39.14
CA HIS A 480 38.34 10.80 -40.52
C HIS A 480 39.66 11.51 -40.83
N THR A 481 40.18 12.30 -39.90
CA THR A 481 41.55 12.84 -40.00
C THR A 481 42.61 11.75 -40.11
N ARG A 482 42.36 10.54 -39.58
CA ARG A 482 43.23 9.36 -39.80
C ARG A 482 43.29 8.94 -41.27
N TYR A 483 42.15 8.99 -41.99
CA TYR A 483 42.03 8.45 -43.36
C TYR A 483 42.50 9.43 -44.43
N THR A 484 42.13 10.71 -44.33
CA THR A 484 42.58 11.73 -45.30
C THR A 484 44.09 11.94 -45.28
N HIS A 485 44.75 11.74 -44.13
CA HIS A 485 46.20 11.86 -44.01
C HIS A 485 46.98 10.57 -44.32
N ALA A 486 46.28 9.42 -44.46
CA ALA A 486 46.89 8.16 -44.91
C ALA A 486 46.94 8.02 -46.45
N HIS A 487 46.16 8.82 -47.21
CA HIS A 487 46.08 8.74 -48.67
C HIS A 487 46.85 9.84 -49.42
N THR A 488 47.41 10.84 -48.72
CA THR A 488 48.38 11.78 -49.28
C THR A 488 49.79 11.38 -48.88
N THR A 489 50.31 10.31 -49.50
CA THR A 489 51.69 9.85 -49.34
C THR A 489 52.42 9.95 -50.67
N HIS A 490 52.87 11.15 -51.01
CA HIS A 490 54.21 11.32 -51.56
C HIS A 490 54.68 12.71 -51.19
N THR A 491 55.79 12.76 -50.44
CA THR A 491 56.45 13.95 -49.86
C THR A 491 55.74 14.57 -48.64
N LEU A 492 56.12 14.12 -47.42
CA LEU A 492 56.53 14.96 -46.28
C LEU A 492 56.84 14.13 -45.00
N GLU A 493 58.00 14.40 -44.42
CA GLU A 493 58.58 14.21 -43.06
C GLU A 493 58.18 13.12 -42.01
N PRO A 494 59.14 12.68 -41.14
CA PRO A 494 58.98 11.77 -39.98
C PRO A 494 58.11 12.30 -38.82
N ARG A 495 57.39 13.41 -39.04
CA ARG A 495 56.35 13.95 -38.13
C ARG A 495 54.99 13.28 -38.34
N ILE A 496 54.76 12.70 -39.53
CA ILE A 496 53.53 12.04 -39.94
C ILE A 496 53.41 10.63 -39.32
N ASP A 497 54.52 9.89 -39.18
CA ASP A 497 54.53 8.58 -38.51
C ASP A 497 54.12 8.66 -37.03
N ARG A 498 54.49 9.75 -36.34
CA ARG A 498 54.11 9.97 -34.94
C ARG A 498 52.59 10.17 -34.80
N LEU A 499 52.00 11.10 -35.55
CA LEU A 499 50.55 11.36 -35.55
C LEU A 499 49.71 10.11 -35.84
N THR A 500 50.15 9.30 -36.81
CA THR A 500 49.47 8.04 -37.17
C THR A 500 49.51 7.02 -36.02
N THR A 501 50.61 6.99 -35.26
CA THR A 501 50.77 6.14 -34.08
C THR A 501 49.90 6.59 -32.91
N HIS A 502 49.73 7.91 -32.71
CA HIS A 502 48.93 8.49 -31.61
C HIS A 502 47.43 8.32 -31.82
N VAL A 503 46.98 8.45 -33.07
CA VAL A 503 45.57 8.23 -33.44
C VAL A 503 45.20 6.74 -33.35
N GLN A 504 46.10 5.82 -33.72
CA GLN A 504 45.90 4.38 -33.51
C GLN A 504 45.82 3.98 -32.03
N GLN A 505 46.53 4.69 -31.15
CA GLN A 505 46.56 4.41 -29.71
C GLN A 505 45.34 5.02 -28.97
N LEU A 506 44.90 6.22 -29.37
CA LEU A 506 43.61 6.81 -28.99
C LEU A 506 42.45 5.90 -29.38
N GLN A 507 42.50 5.34 -30.59
CA GLN A 507 41.46 4.43 -31.06
C GLN A 507 41.47 3.10 -30.31
N ARG A 508 42.64 2.56 -29.90
CA ARG A 508 42.73 1.41 -28.99
C ARG A 508 42.19 1.73 -27.60
N LEU A 509 42.43 2.92 -27.07
CA LEU A 509 41.88 3.36 -25.78
C LEU A 509 40.36 3.48 -25.84
N VAL A 510 39.84 4.15 -26.88
CA VAL A 510 38.40 4.34 -27.11
C VAL A 510 37.70 3.00 -27.39
N THR A 511 38.26 2.12 -28.23
CA THR A 511 37.69 0.78 -28.44
C THR A 511 37.82 -0.09 -27.21
N HIS A 512 38.89 0.00 -26.40
CA HIS A 512 38.99 -0.77 -25.16
C HIS A 512 38.01 -0.28 -24.08
N THR A 513 37.76 1.04 -23.97
CA THR A 513 36.73 1.62 -23.08
C THR A 513 35.30 1.37 -23.58
N LEU A 514 35.09 1.36 -24.89
CA LEU A 514 33.79 1.02 -25.48
C LEU A 514 33.54 -0.49 -25.42
N HIS A 515 34.53 -1.35 -25.64
CA HIS A 515 34.39 -2.80 -25.60
C HIS A 515 34.21 -3.32 -24.17
N THR A 516 34.85 -2.73 -23.16
CA THR A 516 34.56 -3.04 -21.74
C THR A 516 33.17 -2.58 -21.33
N HIS A 517 32.67 -1.44 -21.80
CA HIS A 517 31.29 -1.02 -21.51
C HIS A 517 30.23 -1.78 -22.33
N TYR A 518 30.52 -2.13 -23.59
CA TYR A 518 29.61 -2.86 -24.48
C TYR A 518 29.52 -4.34 -24.09
N THR A 519 30.62 -5.00 -23.70
CA THR A 519 30.58 -6.37 -23.17
C THR A 519 29.91 -6.42 -21.79
N HIS A 520 30.03 -5.39 -20.96
CA HIS A 520 29.30 -5.34 -19.68
C HIS A 520 27.79 -5.07 -19.87
N THR A 521 27.37 -4.41 -20.95
CA THR A 521 25.94 -4.21 -21.30
C THR A 521 25.35 -5.36 -22.08
N THR A 522 26.08 -5.99 -23.01
CA THR A 522 25.60 -7.19 -23.72
C THR A 522 25.66 -8.43 -22.84
N HIS A 523 26.67 -8.61 -21.98
CA HIS A 523 26.70 -9.75 -21.06
C HIS A 523 25.65 -9.62 -19.96
N THR A 524 25.25 -8.39 -19.54
CA THR A 524 24.11 -8.18 -18.64
C THR A 524 22.77 -8.26 -19.36
N LEU A 525 22.64 -7.80 -20.61
CA LEU A 525 21.43 -7.99 -21.41
C LEU A 525 21.24 -9.47 -21.80
N HIS A 526 22.32 -10.22 -22.06
CA HIS A 526 22.24 -11.65 -22.41
C HIS A 526 22.03 -12.53 -21.17
N THR A 527 22.64 -12.26 -20.01
CA THR A 527 22.25 -12.97 -18.77
C THR A 527 20.87 -12.58 -18.28
N ARG A 528 20.43 -11.32 -18.44
CA ARG A 528 19.07 -10.90 -18.06
C ARG A 528 18.02 -11.48 -19.02
N ALA A 529 18.31 -11.56 -20.33
CA ALA A 529 17.47 -12.26 -21.30
C ALA A 529 17.43 -13.79 -21.07
N HIS A 530 18.56 -14.42 -20.72
CA HIS A 530 18.59 -15.86 -20.38
C HIS A 530 17.85 -16.14 -19.06
N TYR A 531 17.95 -15.27 -18.04
CA TYR A 531 17.20 -15.42 -16.80
C TYR A 531 15.71 -15.17 -16.99
N THR A 532 15.29 -14.17 -17.79
CA THR A 532 13.87 -13.92 -18.09
C THR A 532 13.25 -15.01 -18.97
N LEU A 533 14.00 -15.61 -19.91
CA LEU A 533 13.51 -16.74 -20.71
C LEU A 533 13.42 -18.04 -19.88
N HIS A 534 14.34 -18.25 -18.94
CA HIS A 534 14.33 -19.44 -18.07
C HIS A 534 13.27 -19.36 -16.96
N THR A 535 12.92 -18.16 -16.47
CA THR A 535 11.80 -17.96 -15.54
C THR A 535 10.45 -18.02 -16.26
N HIS A 536 10.33 -17.50 -17.49
CA HIS A 536 9.10 -17.65 -18.29
C HIS A 536 8.83 -19.12 -18.68
N TRP A 537 9.86 -19.91 -19.00
CA TRP A 537 9.71 -21.35 -19.28
C TRP A 537 9.44 -22.16 -18.01
N SER A 538 9.99 -21.78 -16.86
CA SER A 538 9.70 -22.45 -15.58
C SER A 538 8.27 -22.19 -15.09
N LEU A 539 7.70 -21.00 -15.33
CA LEU A 539 6.32 -20.64 -14.97
C LEU A 539 5.27 -21.22 -15.94
N VAL A 540 5.61 -21.42 -17.21
CA VAL A 540 4.72 -22.07 -18.20
C VAL A 540 4.77 -23.60 -18.11
N SER A 541 5.77 -24.19 -17.46
CA SER A 541 5.85 -25.64 -17.22
C SER A 541 5.28 -26.09 -15.86
N THR A 542 4.82 -25.15 -15.02
CA THR A 542 4.18 -25.41 -13.72
C THR A 542 2.73 -24.89 -13.62
N ALA A 543 2.17 -24.42 -14.73
CA ALA A 543 0.74 -24.31 -14.99
C ALA A 543 0.36 -25.39 -16.01
#